data_AF-A0A8C2CS42-F1
#
_entry.id   AF-A0A8C2CS42-F1
#
_cell.length_a   1.000
_cell.length_b   1.000
_cell.length_c   1.000
_cell.angle_alpha   90.00
_cell.angle_beta   90.00
_cell.angle_gamma   90.00
#
_symmetry.space_group_name_H-M   'P 1'
#
loop_
_entity.id
_entity.type
_entity.pdbx_description
1 polymer ?
#
loop_
_entity_poly.entity_id
_entity_poly.type
_entity_poly.pdbx_seq_one_letter_code
_entity_poly.pdbx_strand_id
1 'polypeptide(L)' 'MEHLSAANTQFSLNLFKKISEGDASGNVFYSPISISSALSMVSLRAKENTVAQMFQVISHLCTYGEQSYQNIEF' A
#
# COMPACT_ATOMS: atom_id res chain seq x y z
N MET A 1 -4.17 -11.86 11.46
CA MET A 1 -4.63 -11.77 10.05
C MET A 1 -5.64 -10.65 9.85
N GLU A 2 -6.53 -10.39 10.80
CA GLU A 2 -7.50 -9.27 10.76
C GLU A 2 -6.92 -7.91 10.36
N HIS A 3 -5.79 -7.49 10.94
CA HIS A 3 -5.16 -6.20 10.62
C HIS A 3 -4.71 -6.08 9.16
N LEU A 4 -4.17 -7.17 8.58
CA LEU A 4 -3.74 -7.20 7.18
C LEU A 4 -4.95 -7.16 6.24
N SER A 5 -6.02 -7.87 6.58
CA SER A 5 -7.28 -7.83 5.85
C SER A 5 -7.89 -6.41 5.85
N ALA A 6 -7.92 -5.76 7.02
CA ALA A 6 -8.39 -4.39 7.16
C ALA A 6 -7.53 -3.39 6.37
N ALA A 7 -6.21 -3.51 6.42
CA ALA A 7 -5.29 -2.66 5.66
C ALA A 7 -5.49 -2.79 4.14
N ASN A 8 -5.57 -4.02 3.62
CA ASN A 8 -5.82 -4.26 2.19
C ASN A 8 -7.21 -3.79 1.75
N THR A 9 -8.22 -3.92 2.61
CA THR A 9 -9.57 -3.40 2.37
C THR A 9 -9.55 -1.86 2.27
N GLN A 10 -8.89 -1.19 3.21
CA GLN A 10 -8.77 0.27 3.20
C GLN A 10 -8.00 0.77 1.98
N PHE A 11 -6.88 0.13 1.65
CA PHE A 11 -6.12 0.41 0.44
C PHE A 11 -6.99 0.26 -0.81
N SER A 12 -7.76 -0.84 -0.91
CA SER A 12 -8.68 -1.08 -2.02
C SER A 12 -9.71 0.04 -2.15
N LEU A 13 -10.36 0.45 -1.06
CA LEU A 13 -11.37 1.51 -1.08
C LEU A 13 -10.77 2.86 -1.49
N ASN A 14 -9.58 3.19 -1.00
CA ASN A 14 -8.88 4.41 -1.39
C ASN A 14 -8.49 4.39 -2.88
N LEU A 15 -8.00 3.25 -3.37
CA LEU A 15 -7.65 3.07 -4.78
C LEU A 15 -8.90 3.13 -5.68
N PHE A 16 -10.00 2.50 -5.30
CA PHE A 16 -11.27 2.58 -6.03
C PHE A 16 -11.72 4.03 -6.19
N LYS A 17 -11.77 4.79 -5.07
CA LYS A 17 -12.13 6.21 -5.09
C LYS A 17 -11.26 6.99 -6.07
N LYS A 18 -9.95 6.75 -6.05
CA LYS A 18 -8.98 7.40 -6.94
C LYS A 18 -9.16 7.02 -8.41
N ILE A 19 -9.47 5.77 -8.71
CA ILE A 19 -9.71 5.33 -10.09
C ILE A 19 -11.03 5.89 -10.62
N SER A 20 -12.05 5.96 -9.76
CA SER A 20 -13.37 6.50 -10.09
C SER A 20 -13.42 8.05 -10.02
N GLU A 21 -12.32 8.73 -9.71
CA GLU A 21 -12.26 10.20 -9.75
C GLU A 21 -12.41 10.66 -11.21
N GLY A 22 -13.55 11.29 -11.51
CA GLY A 22 -13.86 11.87 -12.82
C GLY A 22 -14.90 11.10 -13.65
N ASP A 23 -15.07 9.80 -13.39
CA ASP A 23 -16.15 8.99 -13.98
C ASP A 23 -16.60 7.91 -12.99
N ALA A 24 -17.70 8.20 -12.27
CA ALA A 24 -18.32 7.27 -11.33
C ALA A 24 -19.22 6.21 -12.01
N SER A 25 -19.40 6.29 -13.32
CA SER A 25 -20.29 5.40 -14.09
C SER A 25 -19.55 4.27 -14.82
N GLY A 26 -18.23 4.42 -15.02
CA GLY A 26 -17.39 3.42 -15.64
C GLY A 26 -17.19 2.17 -14.77
N ASN A 27 -17.13 1.00 -15.42
CA ASN A 27 -16.80 -0.25 -14.74
C ASN A 27 -15.33 -0.23 -14.29
N VAL A 28 -15.09 -0.54 -13.02
CA VAL A 28 -13.75 -0.65 -12.44
C VAL A 28 -13.52 -2.09 -11.96
N PHE A 29 -12.48 -2.75 -12.49
CA PHE A 29 -12.11 -4.12 -12.12
C PHE A 29 -10.60 -4.23 -11.91
N TYR A 30 -10.19 -4.64 -10.70
CA TYR A 30 -8.78 -4.80 -10.33
C TYR A 30 -8.63 -5.81 -9.19
N SER A 31 -7.40 -6.26 -8.94
CA SER A 31 -7.04 -7.14 -7.81
C SER A 31 -6.28 -6.34 -6.74
N PRO A 32 -6.90 -5.97 -5.61
CA PRO A 32 -6.26 -5.15 -4.59
C PRO A 32 -5.05 -5.83 -3.94
N ILE A 33 -5.16 -7.15 -3.68
CA ILE A 33 -4.10 -7.94 -3.05
C ILE A 33 -2.89 -8.07 -3.98
N SER A 34 -3.11 -8.28 -5.28
CA SER A 34 -2.02 -8.37 -6.25
C SER A 34 -1.22 -7.06 -6.33
N ILE A 35 -1.92 -5.92 -6.37
CA ILE A 35 -1.27 -4.60 -6.41
C ILE A 35 -0.52 -4.32 -5.10
N SER A 36 -1.15 -4.55 -3.95
CA SER A 36 -0.54 -4.41 -2.62
C SER A 36 0.74 -5.26 -2.48
N SER A 37 0.70 -6.51 -2.98
CA SER A 37 1.86 -7.41 -2.98
C SER A 37 2.98 -6.93 -3.89
N ALA A 38 2.65 -6.47 -5.11
CA ALA A 38 3.62 -5.92 -6.04
C ALA A 38 4.32 -4.68 -5.45
N LEU A 39 3.54 -3.75 -4.88
CA LEU A 39 4.08 -2.55 -4.23
C LEU A 39 4.94 -2.90 -3.01
N SER A 40 4.56 -3.92 -2.24
CA SER A 40 5.36 -4.42 -1.11
C SER A 40 6.69 -4.99 -1.58
N MET A 41 6.71 -5.75 -2.67
CA MET A 41 7.96 -6.27 -3.23
C MET A 41 8.86 -5.15 -3.76
N VAL A 42 8.28 -4.13 -4.39
CA VAL A 42 9.02 -2.98 -4.91
C VAL A 42 9.57 -2.12 -3.76
N SER A 43 8.83 -1.99 -2.64
CA SER A 43 9.27 -1.18 -1.51
C SER A 43 10.54 -1.74 -0.84
N LEU A 44 10.78 -3.05 -0.91
CA LEU A 44 12.03 -3.68 -0.43
C LEU A 44 13.29 -3.18 -1.13
N ARG A 45 13.16 -2.57 -2.31
CA ARG A 45 14.28 -1.97 -3.04
C ARG A 45 14.25 -0.45 -3.06
N ALA A 46 13.18 0.16 -2.55
CA ALA A 46 13.07 1.61 -2.42
C ALA A 46 13.91 2.10 -1.23
N LYS A 47 14.33 3.37 -1.28
CA LYS A 47 15.12 4.01 -0.21
C LYS A 47 14.41 5.25 0.32
N GLU A 48 14.75 5.62 1.55
CA GLU A 48 14.37 6.90 2.18
C GLU A 48 12.86 7.23 2.04
N ASN A 49 12.54 8.40 1.48
CA ASN A 49 11.17 8.87 1.35
C ASN A 49 10.32 7.99 0.44
N THR A 50 10.92 7.32 -0.55
CA THR A 50 10.19 6.47 -1.48
C THR A 50 9.60 5.25 -0.75
N VAL A 51 10.41 4.57 0.07
CA VAL A 51 9.92 3.41 0.83
C VAL A 51 8.85 3.82 1.85
N ALA A 52 9.00 4.99 2.49
CA ALA A 52 8.03 5.52 3.45
C ALA A 52 6.66 5.81 2.80
N GLN A 53 6.66 6.48 1.64
CA GLN A 53 5.42 6.75 0.89
C GLN A 53 4.73 5.47 0.42
N MET A 54 5.51 4.49 -0.05
CA MET A 54 4.95 3.20 -0.47
C MET A 54 4.28 2.48 0.70
N PHE A 55 4.91 2.43 1.87
CA PHE A 55 4.30 1.81 3.04
C PHE A 55 3.06 2.54 3.54
N GLN A 56 3.05 3.88 3.51
CA GLN A 56 1.86 4.67 3.85
C GLN A 56 0.64 4.30 2.99
N VAL A 57 0.86 4.02 1.71
CA VAL A 57 -0.21 3.64 0.77
C VAL A 57 -0.66 2.19 0.99
N ILE A 58 0.27 1.26 1.18
CA ILE A 58 -0.02 -0.18 1.28
C ILE A 58 -0.60 -0.56 2.66
N SER A 59 -0.21 0.15 3.72
CA SER A 59 -0.55 -0.23 5.10
C SER A 59 -0.55 0.97 6.05
N HIS A 60 -1.67 1.20 6.74
CA HIS A 60 -1.73 2.08 7.92
C HIS A 60 -0.97 1.53 9.15
N LEU A 61 -0.14 0.49 9.00
CA LEU A 61 0.67 -0.10 10.08
C LEU A 61 1.96 0.67 10.40
N CYS A 62 2.21 1.82 9.75
CA CYS A 62 3.29 2.74 10.09
C CYS A 62 3.06 3.48 11.43
N THR A 63 2.61 2.79 12.47
CA THR A 63 2.83 3.19 13.86
C THR A 63 3.74 2.21 14.63
N TYR A 64 4.24 1.14 14.00
CA TYR A 64 5.13 0.16 14.65
C TYR A 64 6.47 -0.08 13.95
N GLY A 65 6.84 0.72 12.94
CA GLY A 65 7.96 0.42 12.05
C GLY A 65 9.17 1.35 12.09
N GLU A 66 9.17 2.44 12.87
CA GLU A 66 10.31 3.37 12.93
C GLU A 66 11.60 2.75 13.48
N GLN A 67 11.55 1.53 14.04
CA GLN A 67 12.70 0.85 14.66
C GLN A 67 13.32 -0.26 13.78
N SER A 68 12.77 -0.58 12.60
CA SER A 68 13.24 -1.75 11.82
C SER A 68 13.91 -1.42 10.49
N TYR A 69 13.73 -0.21 9.95
CA TYR A 69 14.34 0.20 8.68
C TYR A 69 15.77 0.74 8.81
N GLN A 70 16.32 0.82 10.03
CA GLN A 70 17.72 1.21 10.27
C GLN A 70 18.72 0.05 10.05
N ASN A 71 18.27 -1.20 9.79
CA ASN A 71 19.16 -2.36 9.71
C ASN A 71 18.97 -3.23 8.46
N ILE A 72 18.60 -2.65 7.31
CA ILE A 72 18.79 -3.31 6.02
C ILE A 72 19.90 -2.54 5.30
N GLU A 73 21.13 -2.73 5.78
CA GLU A 73 22.34 -2.43 4.99
C GLU A 73 22.44 -3.44 3.84
N PHE A 74 22.73 -2.93 2.64
CA PHE A 74 23.41 -3.70 1.59
C PHE A 74 24.90 -3.38 1.66
#